data_AF-A0AAW6JXW3-F1
#
_entry.id   AF-A0AAW6JXW3-F1
#
_cell.length_a   1.000
_cell.length_b   1.000
_cell.length_c   1.000
_cell.angle_alpha   90.00
_cell.angle_beta   90.00
_cell.angle_gamma   90.00
#
_symmetry.space_group_name_H-M   'P 1'
#
loop_
_entity.id
_entity.type
_entity.pdbx_description
1 polymer ?
#
loop_
_entity_poly.entity_id
_entity_poly.type
_entity_poly.pdbx_seq_one_letter_code
_entity_poly.pdbx_strand_id
1 'polypeptide(L)'
;MIVPKKSVNTRTNSLSFSILSLTFGLGVTSTILFITSISSVFAQVPRGVEQILQGEKTISQINQSFVNPNKGNDKTGNGSISAPWRTISQALEASSSNSVIILSPGTYSTQTGEVFPLMLKPGVAIQGDINSKGRTVTITGGGEYLSRSFGGQNVAIVGANQASLTGVTVTNSNPRGYGLWIESSNILVRENTFTNNTQDGIAVAGNGTPSISKNSFVRNGANGITISGNARPEIRENIFQETGFGINIAQNAAPVVVDNQIQNNRSGIIVQANATPMLRNNLLQGNREDGLVVIARARPDLGTSYDPGKNIFRNNGRYDINAQSAKLVFSAAGNNLVSNRISGKVDLQGTTAPTAINPGSNPLSTETSARTVPNFPNQRTLTPSKIKPVPNPNQLPLLPNNLSNSSQFNYTQLDSGAIEFVAPQAAAGENTQNWVSISDPQIYPASQR
;
A
#
# COMPACT_ATOMS: atom_id res chain seq x y z
N MET A 1 17.46 24.34 65.43
CA MET A 1 16.99 25.36 66.38
C MET A 1 16.72 26.65 65.60
N ILE A 2 15.49 27.19 65.69
CA ILE A 2 15.03 28.55 65.29
C ILE A 2 14.87 28.88 63.77
N VAL A 3 13.62 29.26 63.42
CA VAL A 3 13.11 29.72 62.10
C VAL A 3 11.91 30.67 62.33
N PRO A 4 11.98 31.99 62.02
CA PRO A 4 11.19 32.60 60.91
C PRO A 4 11.95 33.79 60.25
N LYS A 5 11.47 34.66 59.34
CA LYS A 5 10.17 35.01 58.69
C LYS A 5 10.39 35.10 57.16
N LYS A 6 9.45 35.01 56.21
CA LYS A 6 7.97 35.19 56.07
C LYS A 6 7.52 36.56 55.49
N SER A 7 7.15 36.53 54.20
CA SER A 7 6.28 37.47 53.44
C SER A 7 5.88 36.70 52.18
N VAL A 8 4.66 36.18 51.96
CA VAL A 8 3.31 36.77 51.91
C VAL A 8 3.14 37.80 50.79
N ASN A 9 2.54 37.36 49.68
CA ASN A 9 1.56 38.18 48.98
C ASN A 9 0.49 37.28 48.33
N THR A 10 -0.76 37.71 48.37
CA THR A 10 -1.95 36.90 48.04
C THR A 10 -2.57 37.33 46.72
N ARG A 11 -3.06 36.38 45.92
CA ARG A 11 -4.26 36.61 45.09
C ARG A 11 -5.05 35.33 44.84
N THR A 12 -6.35 35.48 44.92
CA THR A 12 -7.41 34.46 44.86
C THR A 12 -7.78 34.10 43.43
N ASN A 13 -8.25 32.86 43.21
CA ASN A 13 -9.43 32.60 42.38
C ASN A 13 -10.08 31.26 42.76
N SER A 14 -11.40 31.20 42.62
CA SER A 14 -12.28 30.24 43.29
C SER A 14 -12.60 28.98 42.47
N LEU A 15 -12.82 27.87 43.18
CA LEU A 15 -13.36 26.63 42.64
C LEU A 15 -14.88 26.74 42.43
N SER A 16 -15.40 26.11 41.38
CA SER A 16 -16.83 25.85 41.19
C SER A 16 -17.08 24.35 41.01
N PHE A 17 -17.71 23.74 42.00
CA PHE A 17 -18.29 22.39 41.90
C PHE A 17 -19.82 22.54 41.82
N SER A 18 -20.45 21.87 40.84
CA SER A 18 -21.90 21.78 40.74
C SER A 18 -22.36 20.36 41.00
N ILE A 19 -23.06 20.16 42.11
CA ILE A 19 -23.83 18.94 42.43
C ILE A 19 -25.29 19.27 42.13
N LEU A 20 -25.99 18.40 41.40
CA LEU A 20 -27.45 18.46 41.32
C LEU A 20 -28.04 17.05 41.45
N SER A 21 -28.94 16.91 42.41
CA SER A 21 -29.62 15.67 42.77
C SER A 21 -31.07 15.96 43.11
N LEU A 22 -32.01 15.29 42.45
CA LEU A 22 -33.39 15.18 42.92
C LEU A 22 -34.05 13.92 42.36
N THR A 23 -34.99 13.35 43.11
CA THR A 23 -35.45 11.97 42.95
C THR A 23 -36.98 11.85 42.97
N PHE A 24 -37.47 10.81 42.28
CA PHE A 24 -38.77 10.13 42.42
C PHE A 24 -40.08 10.78 41.94
N GLY A 25 -40.87 9.95 41.24
CA GLY A 25 -42.28 10.14 40.88
C GLY A 25 -42.82 8.96 40.08
N LEU A 26 -43.68 8.12 40.68
CA LEU A 26 -44.34 6.98 40.05
C LEU A 26 -45.67 7.41 39.38
N GLY A 27 -46.09 6.70 38.32
CA GLY A 27 -47.43 6.87 37.74
C GLY A 27 -47.72 5.86 36.63
N VAL A 28 -48.79 5.05 36.78
CA VAL A 28 -49.22 4.03 35.81
C VAL A 28 -50.72 4.18 35.56
N THR A 29 -51.15 4.31 34.31
CA THR A 29 -52.55 4.05 33.90
C THR A 29 -52.62 3.58 32.43
N SER A 30 -53.57 2.68 32.18
CA SER A 30 -53.87 2.06 30.87
C SER A 30 -55.22 2.57 30.35
N THR A 31 -55.44 2.59 29.03
CA THR A 31 -56.77 2.36 28.40
C THR A 31 -56.63 1.92 26.93
N ILE A 32 -57.70 1.35 26.36
CA ILE A 32 -57.68 0.38 25.24
C ILE A 32 -58.80 0.71 24.21
N LEU A 33 -58.78 0.07 23.01
CA LEU A 33 -59.87 -0.11 22.00
C LEU A 33 -60.08 0.98 20.92
N PHE A 34 -60.45 0.70 19.65
CA PHE A 34 -60.40 -0.53 18.81
C PHE A 34 -60.54 -0.17 17.28
N ILE A 35 -60.21 -1.16 16.44
CA ILE A 35 -60.40 -1.37 14.97
C ILE A 35 -61.70 -0.89 14.27
N THR A 36 -61.64 -0.70 12.93
CA THR A 36 -62.44 -1.48 11.92
C THR A 36 -61.92 -1.38 10.45
N SER A 37 -61.77 -2.54 9.78
CA SER A 37 -61.98 -2.91 8.33
C SER A 37 -61.36 -2.07 7.16
N ILE A 38 -61.18 -2.56 5.92
CA ILE A 38 -61.91 -3.58 5.11
C ILE A 38 -61.01 -4.32 4.07
N SER A 39 -61.28 -5.62 3.86
CA SER A 39 -61.36 -6.47 2.63
C SER A 39 -60.72 -6.03 1.26
N SER A 40 -60.27 -6.90 0.33
CA SER A 40 -60.17 -8.37 0.21
C SER A 40 -59.58 -8.81 -1.17
N VAL A 41 -59.41 -10.14 -1.39
CA VAL A 41 -59.28 -10.91 -2.66
C VAL A 41 -57.88 -11.37 -3.08
N PHE A 42 -57.79 -12.67 -3.42
CA PHE A 42 -56.60 -13.40 -3.88
C PHE A 42 -56.50 -13.44 -5.43
N ALA A 43 -55.26 -13.54 -5.93
CA ALA A 43 -54.97 -14.14 -7.22
C ALA A 43 -53.77 -15.10 -7.07
N GLN A 44 -53.98 -16.39 -7.35
CA GLN A 44 -52.89 -17.37 -7.45
C GLN A 44 -52.23 -17.26 -8.83
N VAL A 45 -50.89 -17.24 -8.87
CA VAL A 45 -50.12 -17.47 -10.09
C VAL A 45 -49.51 -18.88 -10.01
N PRO A 46 -49.53 -19.71 -11.07
CA PRO A 46 -49.05 -21.09 -11.00
C PRO A 46 -47.55 -21.19 -10.73
N ARG A 47 -47.12 -22.33 -10.16
CA ARG A 47 -45.71 -22.70 -10.06
C ARG A 47 -45.11 -22.94 -11.45
N GLY A 48 -44.53 -21.90 -12.04
CA GLY A 48 -43.53 -22.05 -13.09
C GLY A 48 -42.23 -22.61 -12.49
N VAL A 49 -41.63 -23.60 -13.15
CA VAL A 49 -40.27 -24.04 -12.84
C VAL A 49 -39.32 -23.02 -13.47
N GLU A 50 -38.90 -22.01 -12.70
CA GLU A 50 -37.88 -21.07 -13.17
C GLU A 50 -36.47 -21.65 -13.01
N GLN A 51 -35.69 -21.48 -14.07
CA GLN A 51 -34.37 -22.08 -14.23
C GLN A 51 -33.33 -21.38 -13.35
N ILE A 52 -32.28 -22.13 -13.00
CA ILE A 52 -31.06 -21.57 -12.41
C ILE A 52 -30.49 -20.56 -13.40
N LEU A 53 -30.60 -19.26 -13.09
CA LEU A 53 -29.89 -18.20 -13.79
C LEU A 53 -28.39 -18.35 -13.49
N GLN A 54 -27.65 -18.88 -14.47
CA GLN A 54 -26.18 -18.84 -14.46
C GLN A 54 -25.74 -17.37 -14.52
N GLY A 55 -25.34 -16.79 -13.38
CA GLY A 55 -24.97 -15.37 -13.35
C GLY A 55 -24.49 -14.83 -12.00
N GLU A 56 -24.97 -15.38 -10.87
CA GLU A 56 -24.39 -15.03 -9.57
C GLU A 56 -22.98 -15.60 -9.44
N LYS A 57 -21.97 -14.75 -9.65
CA LYS A 57 -20.64 -14.97 -9.10
C LYS A 57 -20.77 -14.99 -7.58
N THR A 58 -20.80 -16.19 -7.01
CA THR A 58 -20.56 -16.42 -5.58
C THR A 58 -19.36 -15.58 -5.16
N ILE A 59 -19.50 -14.78 -4.09
CA ILE A 59 -18.35 -14.11 -3.48
C ILE A 59 -17.34 -15.21 -3.17
N SER A 60 -16.20 -15.19 -3.87
CA SER A 60 -15.15 -16.20 -3.67
C SER A 60 -14.76 -16.16 -2.20
N GLN A 61 -15.05 -17.24 -1.48
CA GLN A 61 -14.64 -17.34 -0.09
C GLN A 61 -13.11 -17.22 -0.07
N ILE A 62 -12.63 -16.15 0.56
CA ILE A 62 -11.20 -15.89 0.68
C ILE A 62 -10.64 -16.97 1.60
N ASN A 63 -9.78 -17.84 1.06
CA ASN A 63 -9.19 -18.92 1.83
C ASN A 63 -8.24 -18.35 2.88
N GLN A 64 -8.61 -18.43 4.15
CA GLN A 64 -7.79 -17.92 5.27
C GLN A 64 -7.05 -19.08 5.95
N SER A 65 -5.76 -18.88 6.19
CA SER A 65 -4.95 -19.78 7.02
C SER A 65 -4.21 -19.00 8.10
N PHE A 66 -3.94 -19.64 9.22
CA PHE A 66 -3.33 -19.05 10.41
C PHE A 66 -1.99 -19.70 10.70
N VAL A 67 -1.01 -18.87 11.05
CA VAL A 67 0.36 -19.31 11.38
C VAL A 67 0.75 -18.81 12.76
N ASN A 68 1.33 -19.67 13.59
CA ASN A 68 1.82 -19.32 14.92
C ASN A 68 3.16 -20.03 15.20
N PRO A 69 4.29 -19.31 15.29
CA PRO A 69 5.62 -19.93 15.39
C PRO A 69 5.86 -20.61 16.75
N ASN A 70 5.06 -20.25 17.77
CA ASN A 70 5.18 -20.73 19.14
C ASN A 70 4.22 -21.90 19.47
N LYS A 71 3.11 -22.03 18.74
CA LYS A 71 2.01 -22.98 19.04
C LYS A 71 1.55 -23.84 17.86
N GLY A 72 1.87 -23.45 16.63
CA GLY A 72 1.47 -24.18 15.43
C GLY A 72 2.30 -25.45 15.23
N ASN A 73 1.84 -26.29 14.30
CA ASN A 73 2.54 -27.53 13.94
C ASN A 73 2.41 -27.79 12.44
N ASP A 74 3.53 -27.89 11.72
CA ASP A 74 3.53 -28.07 10.26
C ASP A 74 3.10 -29.50 9.84
N LYS A 75 3.16 -30.49 10.75
CA LYS A 75 2.80 -31.89 10.46
C LYS A 75 1.35 -32.23 10.76
N THR A 76 0.74 -31.56 11.74
CA THR A 76 -0.62 -31.87 12.23
C THR A 76 -1.56 -30.67 12.22
N GLY A 77 -1.05 -29.48 11.92
CA GLY A 77 -1.87 -28.32 11.64
C GLY A 77 -2.61 -28.48 10.32
N ASN A 78 -3.64 -27.66 10.12
CA ASN A 78 -4.37 -27.54 8.86
C ASN A 78 -4.58 -26.06 8.47
N GLY A 79 -3.91 -25.15 9.17
CA GLY A 79 -4.05 -23.70 8.97
C GLY A 79 -5.31 -23.10 9.60
N SER A 80 -6.13 -23.86 10.33
CA SER A 80 -7.27 -23.28 11.07
C SER A 80 -6.82 -22.53 12.33
N ILE A 81 -7.71 -21.71 12.89
CA ILE A 81 -7.53 -21.02 14.19
C ILE A 81 -7.15 -21.99 15.32
N SER A 82 -7.73 -23.19 15.33
CA SER A 82 -7.52 -24.21 16.36
C SER A 82 -6.32 -25.12 16.10
N ALA A 83 -5.88 -25.25 14.86
CA ALA A 83 -4.72 -26.05 14.46
C ALA A 83 -3.86 -25.29 13.41
N PRO A 84 -3.22 -24.17 13.82
CA PRO A 84 -2.47 -23.32 12.90
C PRO A 84 -1.18 -23.99 12.41
N TRP A 85 -0.71 -23.56 11.25
CA TRP A 85 0.64 -23.86 10.78
C TRP A 85 1.66 -23.26 11.75
N ARG A 86 2.87 -23.84 11.84
CA ARG A 86 3.94 -23.23 12.63
C ARG A 86 4.71 -22.21 11.81
N THR A 87 4.96 -22.54 10.53
CA THR A 87 5.82 -21.78 9.63
C THR A 87 5.06 -21.11 8.49
N ILE A 88 5.60 -19.98 8.03
CA ILE A 88 5.15 -19.29 6.82
C ILE A 88 5.50 -20.15 5.59
N SER A 89 6.64 -20.84 5.58
CA SER A 89 7.00 -21.82 4.55
C SER A 89 5.88 -22.85 4.31
N GLN A 90 5.39 -23.52 5.35
CA GLN A 90 4.31 -24.51 5.23
C GLN A 90 2.98 -23.88 4.77
N ALA A 91 2.65 -22.70 5.29
CA ALA A 91 1.44 -21.99 4.92
C ALA A 91 1.45 -21.57 3.43
N LEU A 92 2.60 -21.08 2.93
CA LEU A 92 2.81 -20.77 1.52
C LEU A 92 2.68 -22.02 0.65
N GLU A 93 3.29 -23.13 1.04
CA GLU A 93 3.18 -24.40 0.29
C GLU A 93 1.72 -24.83 0.14
N ALA A 94 0.97 -24.87 1.26
CA ALA A 94 -0.44 -25.26 1.31
C ALA A 94 -1.41 -24.25 0.65
N SER A 95 -1.05 -22.98 0.52
CA SER A 95 -1.93 -21.92 0.02
C SER A 95 -2.25 -22.04 -1.47
N SER A 96 -3.55 -21.98 -1.82
CA SER A 96 -4.02 -21.67 -3.17
C SER A 96 -3.79 -20.20 -3.52
N SER A 97 -3.98 -19.82 -4.78
CA SER A 97 -4.22 -18.40 -5.13
C SER A 97 -5.50 -17.88 -4.44
N ASN A 98 -5.62 -16.55 -4.34
CA ASN A 98 -6.70 -15.84 -3.64
C ASN A 98 -6.85 -16.26 -2.16
N SER A 99 -5.73 -16.38 -1.45
CA SER A 99 -5.68 -16.78 -0.04
C SER A 99 -4.95 -15.74 0.83
N VAL A 100 -5.26 -15.76 2.13
CA VAL A 100 -4.66 -14.87 3.14
C VAL A 100 -4.04 -15.72 4.25
N ILE A 101 -2.76 -15.52 4.49
CA ILE A 101 -1.97 -16.12 5.57
C ILE A 101 -1.88 -15.10 6.71
N ILE A 102 -2.54 -15.39 7.83
CA ILE A 102 -2.64 -14.53 9.01
C ILE A 102 -1.58 -14.97 10.03
N LEU A 103 -0.68 -14.05 10.37
CA LEU A 103 0.44 -14.27 11.27
C LEU A 103 0.10 -13.88 12.71
N SER A 104 0.33 -14.80 13.63
CA SER A 104 0.28 -14.50 15.08
C SER A 104 1.52 -13.73 15.53
N PRO A 105 1.46 -12.99 16.65
CA PRO A 105 2.65 -12.43 17.29
C PRO A 105 3.74 -13.47 17.53
N GLY A 106 4.98 -13.14 17.17
CA GLY A 106 6.14 -14.02 17.28
C GLY A 106 7.27 -13.67 16.32
N THR A 107 8.33 -14.47 16.39
CA THR A 107 9.47 -14.40 15.49
C THR A 107 9.46 -15.61 14.56
N TYR A 108 9.58 -15.35 13.26
CA TYR A 108 9.58 -16.31 12.17
C TYR A 108 11.00 -16.34 11.60
N SER A 109 11.70 -17.44 11.84
CA SER A 109 13.14 -17.59 11.65
C SER A 109 13.51 -19.04 11.35
N THR A 110 14.76 -19.30 10.95
CA THR A 110 15.26 -20.68 10.81
C THR A 110 15.20 -21.46 12.13
N GLN A 111 15.34 -20.78 13.27
CA GLN A 111 15.19 -21.37 14.61
C GLN A 111 13.75 -21.80 14.92
N THR A 112 12.74 -21.15 14.32
CA THR A 112 11.32 -21.55 14.41
C THR A 112 10.86 -22.44 13.25
N GLY A 113 11.76 -22.77 12.33
CA GLY A 113 11.54 -23.73 11.23
C GLY A 113 11.32 -23.13 9.85
N GLU A 114 11.42 -21.80 9.67
CA GLU A 114 11.31 -21.19 8.33
C GLU A 114 12.45 -21.63 7.41
N VAL A 115 12.10 -21.88 6.15
CA VAL A 115 13.05 -22.11 5.05
C VAL A 115 13.09 -20.86 4.18
N PHE A 116 14.23 -20.19 4.16
CA PHE A 116 14.46 -18.96 3.39
C PHE A 116 15.12 -19.24 2.03
N PRO A 117 14.84 -18.43 0.98
CA PRO A 117 13.92 -17.28 0.96
C PRO A 117 12.44 -17.69 1.02
N LEU A 118 11.61 -16.87 1.65
CA LEU A 118 10.15 -17.03 1.63
C LEU A 118 9.61 -16.60 0.26
N MET A 119 9.30 -17.58 -0.58
CA MET A 119 8.79 -17.39 -1.94
C MET A 119 7.28 -17.14 -1.90
N LEU A 120 6.84 -15.89 -2.07
CA LEU A 120 5.42 -15.60 -2.17
C LEU A 120 4.81 -16.22 -3.44
N LYS A 121 3.53 -16.59 -3.37
CA LYS A 121 2.79 -17.17 -4.50
C LYS A 121 1.84 -16.14 -5.10
N PRO A 122 1.54 -16.20 -6.41
CA PRO A 122 0.64 -15.23 -7.04
C PRO A 122 -0.75 -15.22 -6.40
N GLY A 123 -1.26 -14.03 -6.10
CA GLY A 123 -2.55 -13.86 -5.43
C GLY A 123 -2.60 -14.33 -3.97
N VAL A 124 -1.46 -14.47 -3.28
CA VAL A 124 -1.42 -14.81 -1.84
C VAL A 124 -1.02 -13.60 -1.01
N ALA A 125 -1.81 -13.30 0.02
CA ALA A 125 -1.54 -12.23 0.97
C ALA A 125 -0.93 -12.78 2.26
N ILE A 126 0.05 -12.08 2.83
CA ILE A 126 0.53 -12.27 4.20
C ILE A 126 0.12 -11.04 5.02
N GLN A 127 -0.52 -11.28 6.16
CA GLN A 127 -1.00 -10.25 7.08
C GLN A 127 -0.55 -10.55 8.52
N GLY A 128 0.27 -9.68 9.10
CA GLY A 128 0.56 -9.63 10.53
C GLY A 128 -0.18 -8.49 11.23
N ASP A 129 0.53 -7.77 12.10
CA ASP A 129 0.00 -6.65 12.88
C ASP A 129 0.10 -5.34 12.10
N ILE A 130 -0.97 -5.01 11.37
CA ILE A 130 -1.10 -3.79 10.57
C ILE A 130 -0.94 -2.53 11.44
N ASN A 131 -1.58 -2.51 12.61
CA ASN A 131 -1.71 -1.32 13.45
C ASN A 131 -0.38 -0.84 14.04
N SER A 132 0.59 -1.75 14.23
CA SER A 132 1.92 -1.43 14.75
C SER A 132 3.03 -1.47 13.69
N LYS A 133 2.67 -1.55 12.40
CA LYS A 133 3.60 -1.80 11.27
C LYS A 133 4.45 -3.07 11.47
N GLY A 134 3.85 -4.10 12.06
CA GLY A 134 4.44 -5.40 12.31
C GLY A 134 5.38 -5.50 13.50
N ARG A 135 5.29 -4.58 14.48
CA ARG A 135 6.16 -4.60 15.68
C ARG A 135 6.13 -5.92 16.46
N THR A 136 5.00 -6.64 16.40
CA THR A 136 4.79 -7.92 17.10
C THR A 136 5.03 -9.15 16.23
N VAL A 137 5.28 -8.98 14.93
CA VAL A 137 5.40 -10.05 13.92
C VAL A 137 6.71 -9.87 13.16
N THR A 138 7.77 -10.54 13.59
CA THR A 138 9.13 -10.38 13.03
C THR A 138 9.50 -11.56 12.14
N ILE A 139 9.77 -11.31 10.87
CA ILE A 139 10.40 -12.25 9.94
C ILE A 139 11.90 -11.95 9.92
N THR A 140 12.74 -12.91 10.33
CA THR A 140 14.19 -12.71 10.41
C THR A 140 14.97 -13.89 9.84
N GLY A 141 15.87 -13.57 8.91
CA GLY A 141 16.66 -14.55 8.16
C GLY A 141 16.84 -14.15 6.70
N GLY A 142 17.38 -15.07 5.91
CA GLY A 142 17.61 -14.89 4.49
C GLY A 142 18.27 -16.13 3.88
N GLY A 143 18.06 -16.35 2.59
CA GLY A 143 18.60 -17.48 1.84
C GLY A 143 19.01 -17.06 0.44
N GLU A 144 19.75 -17.92 -0.25
CA GLU A 144 20.22 -17.65 -1.60
C GLU A 144 19.06 -17.64 -2.61
N TYR A 145 19.00 -16.57 -3.40
CA TYR A 145 18.02 -16.35 -4.46
C TYR A 145 18.75 -15.97 -5.76
N LEU A 146 18.45 -16.69 -6.84
CA LEU A 146 19.00 -16.39 -8.16
C LEU A 146 18.09 -15.39 -8.89
N SER A 147 18.41 -14.10 -8.77
CA SER A 147 17.77 -13.04 -9.57
C SER A 147 18.13 -13.21 -11.05
N ARG A 148 17.13 -13.10 -11.93
CA ARG A 148 17.33 -13.10 -13.38
C ARG A 148 17.98 -11.79 -13.85
N SER A 149 17.82 -10.72 -13.09
CA SER A 149 18.36 -9.39 -13.40
C SER A 149 19.74 -9.13 -12.78
N PHE A 150 20.07 -9.77 -11.65
CA PHE A 150 21.25 -9.44 -10.83
C PHE A 150 22.03 -10.66 -10.28
N GLY A 151 21.73 -11.90 -10.69
CA GLY A 151 22.45 -13.09 -10.23
C GLY A 151 22.14 -13.47 -8.79
N GLY A 152 23.08 -14.15 -8.10
CA GLY A 152 22.88 -14.61 -6.71
C GLY A 152 22.79 -13.46 -5.71
N GLN A 153 21.75 -13.46 -4.88
CA GLN A 153 21.45 -12.48 -3.83
C GLN A 153 20.99 -13.20 -2.56
N ASN A 154 21.24 -12.65 -1.38
CA ASN A 154 20.72 -13.20 -0.12
C ASN A 154 19.43 -12.46 0.29
N VAL A 155 18.30 -13.15 0.33
CA VAL A 155 16.96 -12.53 0.39
C VAL A 155 16.10 -13.17 1.48
N ALA A 156 15.34 -12.38 2.25
CA ALA A 156 14.35 -12.91 3.19
C ALA A 156 13.02 -13.26 2.51
N ILE A 157 12.45 -12.36 1.70
CA ILE A 157 11.16 -12.57 1.01
C ILE A 157 11.30 -12.28 -0.48
N VAL A 158 10.72 -13.10 -1.35
CA VAL A 158 10.63 -12.87 -2.80
C VAL A 158 9.18 -12.60 -3.18
N GLY A 159 8.93 -11.44 -3.77
CA GLY A 159 7.58 -10.96 -4.11
C GLY A 159 7.02 -11.54 -5.41
N ALA A 160 5.70 -11.79 -5.44
CA ALA A 160 4.97 -12.38 -6.56
C ALA A 160 3.80 -11.52 -7.04
N ASN A 161 3.29 -11.80 -8.26
CA ASN A 161 2.22 -11.03 -8.88
C ASN A 161 0.93 -11.09 -8.04
N GLN A 162 0.30 -9.94 -7.82
CA GLN A 162 -0.92 -9.81 -7.02
C GLN A 162 -0.81 -10.37 -5.59
N ALA A 163 0.41 -10.61 -5.08
CA ALA A 163 0.63 -10.92 -3.69
C ALA A 163 0.46 -9.66 -2.82
N SER A 164 0.34 -9.85 -1.52
CA SER A 164 0.33 -8.76 -0.54
C SER A 164 1.24 -9.10 0.64
N LEU A 165 1.98 -8.11 1.14
CA LEU A 165 2.75 -8.21 2.38
C LEU A 165 2.36 -7.04 3.28
N THR A 166 1.77 -7.34 4.44
CA THR A 166 1.27 -6.34 5.38
C THR A 166 1.58 -6.69 6.83
N GLY A 167 1.95 -5.68 7.63
CA GLY A 167 1.98 -5.82 9.09
C GLY A 167 3.10 -6.71 9.59
N VAL A 168 4.25 -6.72 8.91
CA VAL A 168 5.44 -7.49 9.35
C VAL A 168 6.65 -6.59 9.55
N THR A 169 7.50 -6.95 10.51
CA THR A 169 8.89 -6.47 10.59
C THR A 169 9.79 -7.44 9.84
N VAL A 170 10.65 -6.97 8.94
CA VAL A 170 11.57 -7.80 8.14
C VAL A 170 13.02 -7.39 8.38
N THR A 171 13.84 -8.36 8.79
CA THR A 171 15.27 -8.19 9.08
C THR A 171 16.12 -9.33 8.50
N ASN A 172 17.03 -8.99 7.59
CA ASN A 172 18.02 -9.91 7.05
C ASN A 172 19.44 -9.48 7.47
N SER A 173 19.94 -10.11 8.54
CA SER A 173 21.28 -9.86 9.10
C SER A 173 22.42 -10.60 8.39
N ASN A 174 22.12 -11.40 7.36
CA ASN A 174 23.16 -12.08 6.57
C ASN A 174 23.99 -11.07 5.77
N PRO A 175 25.25 -11.38 5.41
CA PRO A 175 26.03 -10.52 4.52
C PRO A 175 25.31 -10.25 3.19
N ARG A 176 25.20 -8.98 2.79
CA ARG A 176 24.40 -8.52 1.64
C ARG A 176 22.92 -8.94 1.71
N GLY A 177 22.37 -9.05 2.92
CA GLY A 177 20.99 -9.44 3.15
C GLY A 177 19.98 -8.37 2.75
N TYR A 178 19.11 -8.71 1.80
CA TYR A 178 17.93 -7.93 1.40
C TYR A 178 16.69 -8.40 2.17
N GLY A 179 15.82 -7.46 2.54
CA GLY A 179 14.53 -7.77 3.16
C GLY A 179 13.53 -8.38 2.18
N LEU A 180 13.19 -7.65 1.12
CA LEU A 180 12.25 -8.11 0.09
C LEU A 180 12.81 -7.85 -1.32
N TRP A 181 12.81 -8.88 -2.17
CA TRP A 181 13.20 -8.80 -3.57
C TRP A 181 11.99 -8.85 -4.50
N ILE A 182 11.90 -7.92 -5.44
CA ILE A 182 10.80 -7.77 -6.40
C ILE A 182 11.41 -7.69 -7.80
N GLU A 183 11.12 -8.66 -8.66
CA GLU A 183 11.41 -8.54 -10.11
C GLU A 183 10.17 -8.04 -10.85
N SER A 184 9.68 -8.75 -11.87
CA SER A 184 8.57 -8.32 -12.72
C SER A 184 7.18 -8.52 -12.10
N SER A 185 6.99 -8.12 -10.83
CA SER A 185 5.72 -8.29 -10.09
C SER A 185 5.10 -6.99 -9.59
N ASN A 186 3.77 -7.03 -9.42
CA ASN A 186 2.91 -5.94 -8.95
C ASN A 186 2.40 -6.20 -7.52
N ILE A 187 3.30 -6.66 -6.64
CA ILE A 187 3.00 -6.92 -5.22
C ILE A 187 2.58 -5.64 -4.48
N LEU A 188 1.61 -5.78 -3.58
CA LEU A 188 1.24 -4.76 -2.60
C LEU A 188 2.14 -4.94 -1.35
N VAL A 189 2.81 -3.87 -0.92
CA VAL A 189 3.67 -3.86 0.28
C VAL A 189 3.25 -2.66 1.14
N ARG A 190 2.48 -2.89 2.22
CA ARG A 190 1.97 -1.80 3.06
C ARG A 190 2.09 -2.04 4.55
N GLU A 191 2.26 -0.98 5.34
CA GLU A 191 2.25 -1.07 6.81
C GLU A 191 3.27 -2.09 7.36
N ASN A 192 4.46 -2.14 6.79
CA ASN A 192 5.57 -3.00 7.25
C ASN A 192 6.73 -2.18 7.83
N THR A 193 7.62 -2.84 8.55
CA THR A 193 8.89 -2.28 9.03
C THR A 193 10.07 -3.07 8.44
N PHE A 194 10.83 -2.47 7.52
CA PHE A 194 12.07 -3.06 7.01
C PHE A 194 13.25 -2.48 7.78
N THR A 195 13.89 -3.28 8.64
CA THR A 195 14.93 -2.77 9.55
C THR A 195 16.11 -3.71 9.74
N ASN A 196 17.29 -3.11 9.91
CA ASN A 196 18.57 -3.81 10.13
C ASN A 196 18.91 -4.87 9.05
N ASN A 197 18.40 -4.70 7.83
CA ASN A 197 18.86 -5.46 6.68
C ASN A 197 20.27 -4.98 6.33
N THR A 198 21.26 -5.86 6.16
CA THR A 198 22.64 -5.38 5.92
C THR A 198 22.80 -4.69 4.57
N GLN A 199 21.92 -5.02 3.61
CA GLN A 199 21.84 -4.41 2.29
C GLN A 199 20.62 -3.49 2.22
N ASP A 200 19.64 -3.78 1.36
CA ASP A 200 18.46 -2.93 1.16
C ASP A 200 17.23 -3.49 1.87
N GLY A 201 16.34 -2.60 2.32
CA GLY A 201 15.02 -3.01 2.81
C GLY A 201 14.20 -3.70 1.72
N ILE A 202 14.07 -3.04 0.55
CA ILE A 202 13.49 -3.63 -0.67
C ILE A 202 14.41 -3.38 -1.87
N ALA A 203 14.55 -4.38 -2.74
CA ALA A 203 15.10 -4.21 -4.08
C ALA A 203 14.00 -4.44 -5.13
N VAL A 204 13.82 -3.48 -6.04
CA VAL A 204 12.93 -3.57 -7.20
C VAL A 204 13.78 -3.60 -8.48
N ALA A 205 13.60 -4.64 -9.27
CA ALA A 205 14.41 -5.01 -10.42
C ALA A 205 13.54 -5.32 -11.66
N GLY A 206 14.18 -5.49 -12.82
CA GLY A 206 13.50 -5.89 -14.05
C GLY A 206 12.42 -4.89 -14.47
N ASN A 207 11.18 -5.36 -14.53
CA ASN A 207 10.01 -4.56 -14.93
C ASN A 207 8.96 -4.44 -13.80
N GLY A 208 9.40 -4.47 -12.54
CA GLY A 208 8.49 -4.45 -11.38
C GLY A 208 7.60 -3.20 -11.28
N THR A 209 6.36 -3.41 -10.87
CA THR A 209 5.34 -2.36 -10.64
C THR A 209 4.63 -2.51 -9.29
N PRO A 210 5.35 -2.73 -8.17
CA PRO A 210 4.71 -2.86 -6.86
C PRO A 210 4.14 -1.53 -6.35
N SER A 211 3.15 -1.62 -5.48
CA SER A 211 2.68 -0.50 -4.67
C SER A 211 3.27 -0.62 -3.26
N ILE A 212 4.11 0.34 -2.89
CA ILE A 212 4.87 0.35 -1.63
C ILE A 212 4.40 1.55 -0.81
N SER A 213 3.52 1.32 0.18
CA SER A 213 2.87 2.41 0.92
C SER A 213 2.92 2.30 2.45
N LYS A 214 3.09 3.44 3.13
CA LYS A 214 3.00 3.52 4.62
C LYS A 214 3.98 2.61 5.37
N ASN A 215 5.07 2.16 4.75
CA ASN A 215 6.10 1.35 5.39
C ASN A 215 7.13 2.22 6.14
N SER A 216 7.88 1.60 7.05
CA SER A 216 9.01 2.22 7.74
C SER A 216 10.31 1.50 7.36
N PHE A 217 11.30 2.25 6.85
CA PHE A 217 12.63 1.77 6.47
C PHE A 217 13.64 2.36 7.43
N VAL A 218 14.18 1.55 8.34
CA VAL A 218 15.00 2.04 9.47
C VAL A 218 16.31 1.26 9.58
N ARG A 219 17.46 1.94 9.52
CA ARG A 219 18.80 1.32 9.73
C ARG A 219 19.12 0.16 8.77
N ASN A 220 18.68 0.27 7.51
CA ASN A 220 19.13 -0.64 6.45
C ASN A 220 20.51 -0.19 5.93
N GLY A 221 21.46 -1.12 5.86
CA GLY A 221 22.90 -0.84 5.76
C GLY A 221 23.32 -0.17 4.45
N ALA A 222 22.68 -0.53 3.34
CA ALA A 222 22.87 0.12 2.05
C ALA A 222 21.75 1.15 1.78
N ASN A 223 20.52 0.70 1.49
CA ASN A 223 19.42 1.60 1.13
C ASN A 223 18.09 1.22 1.81
N GLY A 224 17.15 2.17 1.87
CA GLY A 224 15.75 1.84 2.17
C GLY A 224 15.14 1.03 1.02
N ILE A 225 15.14 1.61 -0.18
CA ILE A 225 14.75 0.94 -1.43
C ILE A 225 15.79 1.21 -2.53
N THR A 226 16.16 0.17 -3.29
CA THR A 226 16.80 0.32 -4.62
C THR A 226 15.79 -0.01 -5.72
N ILE A 227 15.79 0.79 -6.79
CA ILE A 227 14.92 0.65 -7.96
C ILE A 227 15.77 0.65 -9.22
N SER A 228 15.58 -0.35 -10.08
CA SER A 228 16.46 -0.64 -11.21
C SER A 228 15.69 -1.24 -12.40
N GLY A 229 16.39 -1.59 -13.48
CA GLY A 229 15.80 -2.05 -14.73
C GLY A 229 14.96 -0.97 -15.40
N ASN A 230 13.73 -1.33 -15.78
CA ASN A 230 12.69 -0.44 -16.28
C ASN A 230 11.52 -0.34 -15.27
N ALA A 231 11.76 -0.66 -13.99
CA ALA A 231 10.73 -0.72 -12.96
C ALA A 231 10.03 0.63 -12.74
N ARG A 232 8.72 0.55 -12.44
CA ARG A 232 7.82 1.69 -12.22
C ARG A 232 6.95 1.46 -10.98
N PRO A 233 7.55 1.33 -9.78
CA PRO A 233 6.79 1.21 -8.54
C PRO A 233 6.11 2.54 -8.16
N GLU A 234 5.03 2.45 -7.41
CA GLU A 234 4.50 3.57 -6.64
C GLU A 234 5.02 3.50 -5.20
N ILE A 235 5.56 4.60 -4.70
CA ILE A 235 6.19 4.71 -3.38
C ILE A 235 5.53 5.87 -2.64
N ARG A 236 4.62 5.56 -1.70
CA ARG A 236 3.73 6.56 -1.07
C ARG A 236 3.74 6.53 0.46
N GLU A 237 3.77 7.70 1.10
CA GLU A 237 3.56 7.82 2.56
C GLU A 237 4.56 7.00 3.42
N ASN A 238 5.71 6.59 2.88
CA ASN A 238 6.70 5.80 3.62
C ASN A 238 7.66 6.71 4.42
N ILE A 239 8.25 6.15 5.46
CA ILE A 239 9.29 6.80 6.29
C ILE A 239 10.63 6.11 6.04
N PHE A 240 11.67 6.88 5.72
CA PHE A 240 13.03 6.41 5.49
C PHE A 240 13.98 7.10 6.47
N GLN A 241 14.61 6.32 7.36
CA GLN A 241 15.45 6.85 8.43
C GLN A 241 16.71 6.03 8.70
N GLU A 242 17.83 6.73 8.91
CA GLU A 242 19.12 6.15 9.31
C GLU A 242 19.65 5.05 8.35
N THR A 243 19.28 5.10 7.07
CA THR A 243 19.85 4.25 6.02
C THR A 243 21.05 4.92 5.34
N GLY A 244 21.76 4.20 4.46
CA GLY A 244 22.73 4.82 3.55
C GLY A 244 22.03 5.78 2.58
N PHE A 245 21.28 5.29 1.61
CA PHE A 245 20.33 6.13 0.87
C PHE A 245 18.89 5.80 1.25
N GLY A 246 18.03 6.81 1.35
CA GLY A 246 16.59 6.57 1.54
C GLY A 246 16.04 5.78 0.35
N ILE A 247 16.19 6.34 -0.85
CA ILE A 247 15.82 5.71 -2.12
C ILE A 247 16.95 5.86 -3.14
N ASN A 248 17.33 4.76 -3.81
CA ASN A 248 18.28 4.73 -4.92
C ASN A 248 17.55 4.35 -6.22
N ILE A 249 17.65 5.17 -7.26
CA ILE A 249 16.88 5.04 -8.51
C ILE A 249 17.86 5.03 -9.70
N ALA A 250 17.93 3.92 -10.43
CA ALA A 250 18.97 3.67 -11.42
C ALA A 250 18.45 3.08 -12.75
N GLN A 251 19.37 2.90 -13.70
CA GLN A 251 19.11 2.38 -15.06
C GLN A 251 18.02 3.20 -15.78
N ASN A 252 16.89 2.60 -16.16
CA ASN A 252 15.78 3.25 -16.83
C ASN A 252 14.53 3.34 -15.93
N ALA A 253 14.70 3.18 -14.61
CA ALA A 253 13.59 3.18 -13.67
C ALA A 253 12.86 4.53 -13.66
N ALA A 254 11.53 4.48 -13.55
CA ALA A 254 10.65 5.64 -13.55
C ALA A 254 9.53 5.47 -12.50
N PRO A 255 9.89 5.45 -11.20
CA PRO A 255 8.93 5.35 -10.11
C PRO A 255 8.16 6.65 -9.89
N VAL A 256 7.01 6.52 -9.21
CA VAL A 256 6.24 7.64 -8.67
C VAL A 256 6.48 7.69 -7.16
N VAL A 257 7.10 8.76 -6.67
CA VAL A 257 7.54 8.92 -5.27
C VAL A 257 6.79 10.10 -4.66
N VAL A 258 5.82 9.83 -3.78
CA VAL A 258 4.87 10.86 -3.31
C VAL A 258 4.62 10.80 -1.81
N ASP A 259 4.52 11.96 -1.14
CA ASP A 259 4.19 12.09 0.30
C ASP A 259 5.14 11.32 1.27
N ASN A 260 6.36 10.97 0.86
CA ASN A 260 7.31 10.24 1.72
C ASN A 260 8.11 11.18 2.63
N GLN A 261 8.50 10.67 3.80
CA GLN A 261 9.40 11.34 4.74
C GLN A 261 10.79 10.68 4.70
N ILE A 262 11.80 11.41 4.23
CA ILE A 262 13.14 10.90 3.95
C ILE A 262 14.14 11.70 4.77
N GLN A 263 14.54 11.14 5.91
CA GLN A 263 15.24 11.90 6.95
C GLN A 263 16.42 11.18 7.59
N ASN A 264 17.45 11.94 7.97
CA ASN A 264 18.61 11.43 8.74
C ASN A 264 19.34 10.24 8.09
N ASN A 265 19.23 10.06 6.78
CA ASN A 265 20.00 9.06 6.01
C ASN A 265 21.38 9.65 5.65
N ARG A 266 22.31 8.88 5.07
CA ARG A 266 23.54 9.49 4.51
C ARG A 266 23.15 10.46 3.38
N SER A 267 22.32 10.04 2.43
CA SER A 267 21.63 10.94 1.49
C SER A 267 20.17 10.55 1.32
N GLY A 268 19.30 11.50 0.96
CA GLY A 268 17.86 11.24 0.84
C GLY A 268 17.51 10.37 -0.36
N ILE A 269 17.54 10.95 -1.57
CA ILE A 269 17.30 10.23 -2.83
C ILE A 269 18.51 10.35 -3.75
N ILE A 270 18.91 9.26 -4.41
CA ILE A 270 19.88 9.24 -5.50
C ILE A 270 19.17 8.85 -6.81
N VAL A 271 19.37 9.64 -7.87
CA VAL A 271 18.84 9.35 -9.22
C VAL A 271 19.98 9.34 -10.22
N GLN A 272 20.16 8.23 -10.93
CA GLN A 272 21.34 7.97 -11.76
C GLN A 272 21.04 7.22 -13.08
N ALA A 273 22.06 7.08 -13.92
CA ALA A 273 21.98 6.52 -15.27
C ALA A 273 21.01 7.29 -16.19
N ASN A 274 19.87 6.71 -16.57
CA ASN A 274 18.82 7.32 -17.41
C ASN A 274 17.49 7.45 -16.65
N ALA A 275 17.48 7.29 -15.32
CA ALA A 275 16.25 7.22 -14.54
C ALA A 275 15.43 8.52 -14.60
N THR A 276 14.11 8.37 -14.66
CA THR A 276 13.15 9.48 -14.78
C THR A 276 12.00 9.35 -13.77
N PRO A 277 12.28 9.45 -12.46
CA PRO A 277 11.26 9.40 -11.41
C PRO A 277 10.42 10.68 -11.37
N MET A 278 9.16 10.59 -10.93
CA MET A 278 8.33 11.73 -10.56
C MET A 278 8.30 11.87 -9.04
N LEU A 279 8.64 13.05 -8.51
CA LEU A 279 8.66 13.34 -7.07
C LEU A 279 7.67 14.46 -6.75
N ARG A 280 6.69 14.18 -5.87
CA ARG A 280 5.71 15.17 -5.40
C ARG A 280 5.54 15.13 -3.87
N ASN A 281 5.36 16.29 -3.23
CA ASN A 281 5.06 16.43 -1.79
C ASN A 281 6.03 15.74 -0.79
N ASN A 282 7.21 15.27 -1.21
CA ASN A 282 8.10 14.55 -0.30
C ASN A 282 8.83 15.51 0.65
N LEU A 283 9.10 15.07 1.87
CA LEU A 283 9.91 15.79 2.85
C LEU A 283 11.32 15.19 2.91
N LEU A 284 12.33 15.92 2.45
CA LEU A 284 13.74 15.51 2.43
C LEU A 284 14.54 16.37 3.41
N GLN A 285 14.75 15.87 4.63
CA GLN A 285 15.29 16.68 5.73
C GLN A 285 16.39 16.02 6.56
N GLY A 286 17.37 16.80 7.04
CA GLY A 286 18.35 16.28 8.01
C GLY A 286 19.28 15.18 7.47
N ASN A 287 19.29 14.90 6.16
CA ASN A 287 20.19 13.90 5.58
C ASN A 287 21.64 14.41 5.71
N ARG A 288 22.57 13.53 6.08
CA ARG A 288 23.96 13.90 6.46
C ARG A 288 24.72 14.58 5.32
N GLU A 289 24.44 14.18 4.09
CA GLU A 289 25.00 14.74 2.88
C GLU A 289 23.95 15.56 2.13
N ASP A 290 23.26 14.97 1.14
CA ASP A 290 22.36 15.71 0.24
C ASP A 290 20.92 15.23 0.38
N GLY A 291 19.96 16.14 0.16
CA GLY A 291 18.54 15.80 0.05
C GLY A 291 18.27 14.94 -1.19
N LEU A 292 18.62 15.45 -2.36
CA LEU A 292 18.57 14.76 -3.66
C LEU A 292 19.93 14.84 -4.36
N VAL A 293 20.40 13.75 -4.95
CA VAL A 293 21.55 13.72 -5.86
C VAL A 293 21.12 13.26 -7.26
N VAL A 294 21.56 13.95 -8.31
CA VAL A 294 21.24 13.63 -9.71
C VAL A 294 22.53 13.46 -10.53
N ILE A 295 22.66 12.31 -11.19
CA ILE A 295 23.91 11.85 -11.80
C ILE A 295 23.68 11.39 -13.26
N ALA A 296 24.65 11.67 -14.13
CA ALA A 296 24.66 11.25 -15.53
C ALA A 296 23.46 11.79 -16.32
N ARG A 297 22.66 10.94 -16.98
CA ARG A 297 21.51 11.36 -17.81
C ARG A 297 20.17 11.25 -17.07
N ALA A 298 20.20 11.09 -15.75
CA ALA A 298 19.00 11.12 -14.92
C ALA A 298 18.23 12.45 -15.12
N ARG A 299 16.91 12.35 -15.19
CA ARG A 299 16.01 13.49 -15.38
C ARG A 299 14.78 13.33 -14.46
N PRO A 300 14.94 13.54 -13.15
CA PRO A 300 13.81 13.53 -12.23
C PRO A 300 12.86 14.68 -12.54
N ASP A 301 11.57 14.41 -12.50
CA ASP A 301 10.54 15.44 -12.50
C ASP A 301 10.27 15.84 -11.03
N LEU A 302 10.77 17.02 -10.63
CA LEU A 302 10.47 17.64 -9.35
C LEU A 302 9.35 18.71 -9.46
N GLY A 303 8.56 18.74 -10.52
CA GLY A 303 7.43 19.64 -10.72
C GLY A 303 7.63 20.63 -11.86
N THR A 304 6.56 20.94 -12.57
CA THR A 304 6.50 21.86 -13.72
C THR A 304 5.78 23.16 -13.37
N SER A 305 5.72 24.10 -14.30
CA SER A 305 4.96 25.36 -14.16
C SER A 305 3.44 25.17 -13.93
N TYR A 306 2.87 24.02 -14.28
CA TYR A 306 1.45 23.70 -14.13
C TYR A 306 1.16 22.51 -13.20
N ASP A 307 2.15 21.68 -12.89
CA ASP A 307 2.09 20.63 -11.85
C ASP A 307 3.25 20.83 -10.85
N PRO A 308 3.09 21.72 -9.84
CA PRO A 308 4.17 22.10 -8.94
C PRO A 308 4.57 20.96 -7.99
N GLY A 309 5.88 20.82 -7.78
CA GLY A 309 6.48 19.68 -7.07
C GLY A 309 6.07 19.52 -5.63
N LYS A 310 5.95 20.64 -4.90
CA LYS A 310 5.61 20.71 -3.46
C LYS A 310 6.53 19.89 -2.54
N ASN A 311 7.67 19.40 -3.03
CA ASN A 311 8.66 18.75 -2.17
C ASN A 311 9.30 19.80 -1.25
N ILE A 312 9.62 19.40 -0.02
CA ILE A 312 10.23 20.25 1.00
C ILE A 312 11.63 19.74 1.29
N PHE A 313 12.64 20.56 1.02
CA PHE A 313 14.03 20.30 1.34
C PHE A 313 14.49 21.24 2.45
N ARG A 314 15.06 20.70 3.54
CA ARG A 314 15.58 21.52 4.65
C ARG A 314 16.65 20.81 5.46
N ASN A 315 17.62 21.55 5.97
CA ASN A 315 18.62 21.06 6.95
C ASN A 315 19.43 19.83 6.48
N ASN A 316 19.58 19.60 5.17
CA ASN A 316 20.51 18.58 4.64
C ASN A 316 21.96 19.09 4.79
N GLY A 317 22.93 18.23 5.08
CA GLY A 317 24.27 18.66 5.52
C GLY A 317 25.09 19.44 4.49
N ARG A 318 25.00 19.06 3.20
CA ARG A 318 25.64 19.73 2.06
C ARG A 318 24.61 20.52 1.27
N TYR A 319 23.91 19.86 0.34
CA TYR A 319 22.95 20.49 -0.56
C TYR A 319 21.52 19.94 -0.36
N ASP A 320 20.54 20.75 -0.71
CA ASP A 320 19.17 20.27 -0.87
C ASP A 320 19.02 19.51 -2.19
N ILE A 321 19.62 20.03 -3.27
CA ILE A 321 19.78 19.33 -4.56
C ILE A 321 21.24 19.40 -5.01
N ASN A 322 21.85 18.24 -5.23
CA ASN A 322 23.18 18.09 -5.80
C ASN A 322 23.08 17.49 -7.21
N ALA A 323 23.06 18.37 -8.22
CA ALA A 323 23.03 18.06 -9.64
C ALA A 323 24.36 18.37 -10.35
N GLN A 324 25.48 18.48 -9.62
CA GLN A 324 26.79 18.80 -10.21
C GLN A 324 27.25 17.77 -11.25
N SER A 325 26.87 16.50 -11.06
CA SER A 325 27.16 15.40 -11.98
C SER A 325 26.03 15.09 -12.98
N ALA A 326 24.98 15.92 -13.01
CA ALA A 326 23.91 15.80 -14.00
C ALA A 326 24.36 16.39 -15.35
N LYS A 327 24.12 15.63 -16.43
CA LYS A 327 24.40 16.01 -17.82
C LYS A 327 23.20 16.66 -18.51
N LEU A 328 22.03 16.62 -17.87
CA LEU A 328 20.77 17.19 -18.35
C LEU A 328 20.20 18.12 -17.27
N VAL A 329 19.59 19.23 -17.69
CA VAL A 329 18.78 20.08 -16.82
C VAL A 329 17.41 19.42 -16.64
N PHE A 330 16.85 19.52 -15.45
CA PHE A 330 15.54 18.99 -15.10
C PHE A 330 14.71 20.02 -14.32
N SER A 331 13.39 19.83 -14.36
CA SER A 331 12.38 20.73 -13.80
C SER A 331 12.23 20.55 -12.30
N ALA A 332 12.16 21.66 -11.57
CA ALA A 332 11.96 21.71 -10.12
C ALA A 332 11.11 22.89 -9.65
N ALA A 333 10.07 23.22 -10.43
CA ALA A 333 9.12 24.27 -10.08
C ALA A 333 8.25 23.89 -8.87
N GLY A 334 7.93 24.89 -8.06
CA GLY A 334 6.98 24.75 -6.94
C GLY A 334 7.47 23.92 -5.75
N ASN A 335 8.78 23.77 -5.56
CA ASN A 335 9.37 23.14 -4.36
C ASN A 335 9.75 24.19 -3.31
N ASN A 336 9.70 23.79 -2.03
CA ASN A 336 10.25 24.58 -0.93
C ASN A 336 11.71 24.14 -0.71
N LEU A 337 12.64 24.96 -1.21
CA LEU A 337 14.09 24.76 -1.11
C LEU A 337 14.79 26.12 -1.06
N VAL A 338 16.06 26.16 -0.67
CA VAL A 338 16.86 27.40 -0.70
C VAL A 338 17.79 27.38 -1.91
N SER A 339 17.72 28.39 -2.77
CA SER A 339 18.44 28.38 -4.07
C SER A 339 19.96 28.29 -3.96
N ASN A 340 20.56 28.83 -2.88
CA ASN A 340 22.01 28.71 -2.62
C ASN A 340 22.42 27.33 -2.07
N ARG A 341 21.45 26.43 -1.83
CA ARG A 341 21.66 25.02 -1.45
C ARG A 341 21.44 24.07 -2.64
N ILE A 342 21.47 24.59 -3.86
CA ILE A 342 21.53 23.81 -5.09
C ILE A 342 22.95 23.85 -5.65
N SER A 343 23.52 22.67 -5.92
CA SER A 343 24.72 22.51 -6.73
C SER A 343 24.36 21.99 -8.13
N GLY A 344 24.96 22.52 -9.19
CA GLY A 344 24.64 22.17 -10.57
C GLY A 344 23.48 22.98 -11.18
N LYS A 345 23.00 22.55 -12.35
CA LYS A 345 21.98 23.28 -13.15
C LYS A 345 20.60 22.64 -13.00
N VAL A 346 19.65 23.39 -12.47
CA VAL A 346 18.25 22.98 -12.23
C VAL A 346 17.32 24.08 -12.74
N ASP A 347 16.21 23.71 -13.38
CA ASP A 347 15.19 24.64 -13.85
C ASP A 347 14.11 24.84 -12.77
N LEU A 348 14.22 25.94 -12.03
CA LEU A 348 13.27 26.30 -10.97
C LEU A 348 11.95 26.90 -11.47
N GLN A 349 11.83 27.21 -12.77
CA GLN A 349 10.63 27.83 -13.36
C GLN A 349 9.72 26.79 -14.04
N GLY A 350 10.23 25.59 -14.30
CA GLY A 350 9.46 24.51 -14.93
C GLY A 350 9.11 24.80 -16.38
N THR A 351 10.11 25.26 -17.11
CA THR A 351 10.11 25.57 -18.55
C THR A 351 10.69 24.43 -19.39
N THR A 352 11.48 23.55 -18.78
CA THR A 352 11.95 22.30 -19.37
C THR A 352 10.76 21.35 -19.55
N ALA A 353 10.60 20.84 -20.77
CA ALA A 353 9.47 19.97 -21.11
C ALA A 353 9.37 18.76 -20.15
N PRO A 354 8.15 18.31 -19.79
CA PRO A 354 7.98 17.15 -18.92
C PRO A 354 8.62 15.91 -19.54
N THR A 355 9.05 14.98 -18.69
CA THR A 355 9.20 13.60 -19.14
C THR A 355 7.80 13.07 -19.43
N ALA A 356 7.57 12.52 -20.63
CA ALA A 356 6.28 11.95 -20.98
C ALA A 356 5.93 10.76 -20.07
N ILE A 357 5.07 11.01 -19.09
CA ILE A 357 4.28 9.99 -18.42
C ILE A 357 3.25 9.53 -19.46
N ASN A 358 3.18 8.22 -19.76
CA ASN A 358 2.00 7.66 -20.45
C ASN A 358 0.88 7.55 -19.40
N PRO A 359 -0.14 8.42 -19.41
CA PRO A 359 -1.21 8.36 -18.43
C PRO A 359 -2.29 7.44 -18.99
N GLY A 360 -2.47 6.28 -18.37
CA GLY A 360 -3.59 5.37 -18.66
C GLY A 360 -4.94 5.93 -18.16
N SER A 361 -5.28 7.17 -18.52
CA SER A 361 -6.56 7.82 -18.20
C SER A 361 -6.70 9.16 -18.96
N ASN A 362 -7.74 9.28 -19.80
CA ASN A 362 -8.14 10.55 -20.44
C ASN A 362 -8.45 11.64 -19.39
N PRO A 363 -7.87 12.85 -19.50
CA PRO A 363 -8.50 14.06 -19.02
C PRO A 363 -9.55 14.50 -20.05
N LEU A 364 -10.83 14.49 -19.67
CA LEU A 364 -11.90 15.04 -20.51
C LEU A 364 -11.78 16.57 -20.52
N SER A 365 -11.19 17.13 -21.58
CA SER A 365 -11.05 18.59 -21.75
C SER A 365 -12.41 19.26 -21.91
N THR A 366 -12.78 20.09 -20.94
CA THR A 366 -13.93 21.00 -21.04
C THR A 366 -13.47 22.34 -21.58
N GLU A 367 -13.26 22.42 -22.90
CA GLU A 367 -13.03 23.73 -23.54
C GLU A 367 -14.32 24.54 -23.61
N THR A 368 -14.36 25.63 -22.86
CA THR A 368 -15.42 26.64 -22.95
C THR A 368 -15.09 27.60 -24.09
N SER A 369 -15.66 27.38 -25.27
CA SER A 369 -15.60 28.34 -26.39
C SER A 369 -17.01 28.80 -26.78
N ALA A 370 -17.27 30.10 -26.64
CA ALA A 370 -18.57 30.69 -26.90
C ALA A 370 -18.87 30.79 -28.41
N ARG A 371 -20.09 30.42 -28.82
CA ARG A 371 -20.65 30.87 -30.11
C ARG A 371 -22.15 31.13 -30.04
N THR A 372 -22.58 32.07 -30.88
CA THR A 372 -23.86 32.80 -30.92
C THR A 372 -25.13 31.96 -31.19
N VAL A 373 -26.24 32.42 -30.60
CA VAL A 373 -27.63 31.94 -30.77
C VAL A 373 -28.22 32.39 -32.13
N PRO A 374 -29.18 31.63 -32.71
CA PRO A 374 -30.52 32.21 -32.91
C PRO A 374 -31.72 31.34 -32.44
N ASN A 375 -32.80 32.02 -32.06
CA ASN A 375 -34.17 31.55 -31.71
C ASN A 375 -34.85 30.67 -32.80
N PHE A 376 -35.96 29.92 -32.62
CA PHE A 376 -36.91 29.46 -31.56
C PHE A 376 -37.89 28.45 -32.28
N PRO A 377 -38.99 27.90 -31.70
CA PRO A 377 -39.23 27.27 -30.38
C PRO A 377 -39.91 25.87 -30.48
N ASN A 378 -40.01 25.09 -29.38
CA ASN A 378 -41.31 24.60 -28.85
C ASN A 378 -41.23 23.73 -27.58
N GLN A 379 -42.31 23.86 -26.79
CA GLN A 379 -42.71 23.25 -25.52
C GLN A 379 -42.35 21.77 -25.24
N ARG A 380 -42.01 21.45 -23.98
CA ARG A 380 -42.96 20.93 -22.95
C ARG A 380 -42.32 20.77 -21.56
N THR A 381 -43.08 21.14 -20.53
CA THR A 381 -42.73 20.99 -19.10
C THR A 381 -43.37 19.74 -18.49
N LEU A 382 -42.64 19.03 -17.61
CA LEU A 382 -43.22 18.14 -16.59
C LEU A 382 -42.47 18.25 -15.27
N THR A 383 -43.23 18.23 -14.17
CA THR A 383 -42.77 18.43 -12.78
C THR A 383 -42.56 17.11 -12.03
N PRO A 384 -41.66 17.04 -11.02
CA PRO A 384 -41.40 15.81 -10.25
C PRO A 384 -42.40 15.61 -9.09
N SER A 385 -42.59 14.37 -8.64
CA SER A 385 -43.34 14.08 -7.40
C SER A 385 -42.80 12.90 -6.58
N LYS A 386 -42.34 13.28 -5.39
CA LYS A 386 -42.18 12.60 -4.08
C LYS A 386 -42.39 11.08 -3.93
N ILE A 387 -41.53 10.51 -3.07
CA ILE A 387 -41.49 9.12 -2.58
C ILE A 387 -41.90 9.07 -1.09
N LYS A 388 -42.43 7.92 -0.62
CA LYS A 388 -42.40 7.30 0.76
C LYS A 388 -43.79 6.92 1.33
N PRO A 389 -43.92 5.99 2.34
CA PRO A 389 -43.06 4.82 2.70
C PRO A 389 -43.79 3.56 3.29
N VAL A 390 -43.02 2.48 3.61
CA VAL A 390 -43.28 1.30 4.52
C VAL A 390 -44.51 0.38 4.23
N PRO A 391 -44.71 -0.81 4.89
CA PRO A 391 -43.91 -1.52 5.93
C PRO A 391 -43.52 -3.00 5.65
N ASN A 392 -42.71 -3.54 6.58
CA ASN A 392 -42.21 -4.93 6.67
C ASN A 392 -43.12 -5.81 7.57
N PRO A 393 -43.30 -7.11 7.25
CA PRO A 393 -43.49 -8.11 8.30
C PRO A 393 -42.78 -9.45 8.04
N ASN A 394 -41.93 -9.88 8.96
CA ASN A 394 -42.13 -11.13 9.73
C ASN A 394 -41.00 -11.36 10.76
N GLN A 395 -41.38 -11.86 11.92
CA GLN A 395 -40.52 -12.07 13.09
C GLN A 395 -40.91 -13.39 13.77
N LEU A 396 -39.92 -14.13 14.30
CA LEU A 396 -39.95 -15.15 15.39
C LEU A 396 -38.99 -16.32 15.06
N PRO A 397 -38.43 -17.06 16.05
CA PRO A 397 -38.32 -16.79 17.50
C PRO A 397 -36.85 -16.82 18.00
N LEU A 398 -36.64 -16.85 19.32
CA LEU A 398 -35.35 -16.71 20.02
C LEU A 398 -35.00 -17.91 20.93
N LEU A 399 -33.70 -18.04 21.25
CA LEU A 399 -33.08 -18.75 22.40
C LEU A 399 -32.94 -20.30 22.32
N PRO A 400 -31.96 -20.93 23.04
CA PRO A 400 -31.25 -20.43 24.24
C PRO A 400 -29.71 -20.39 24.21
N ASN A 401 -29.16 -19.66 25.19
CA ASN A 401 -27.73 -19.57 25.52
C ASN A 401 -27.18 -20.88 26.11
N ASN A 402 -25.88 -21.11 25.95
CA ASN A 402 -25.06 -21.78 26.97
C ASN A 402 -23.63 -21.24 26.96
N LEU A 403 -23.07 -21.00 28.15
CA LEU A 403 -21.71 -20.49 28.34
C LEU A 403 -20.71 -21.64 28.50
N SER A 404 -19.53 -21.52 27.88
CA SER A 404 -18.29 -22.04 28.45
C SER A 404 -17.06 -21.31 27.87
N ASN A 405 -16.10 -21.00 28.75
CA ASN A 405 -14.88 -20.28 28.42
C ASN A 405 -14.10 -20.93 27.27
N SER A 406 -13.66 -20.12 26.30
CA SER A 406 -12.42 -20.38 25.56
C SER A 406 -11.59 -19.10 25.53
N SER A 407 -10.29 -19.25 25.74
CA SER A 407 -9.33 -18.14 25.79
C SER A 407 -9.35 -17.35 24.48
N GLN A 408 -9.59 -16.03 24.55
CA GLN A 408 -9.47 -15.16 23.38
C GLN A 408 -8.06 -15.27 22.79
N PHE A 409 -7.97 -15.89 21.61
CA PHE A 409 -6.79 -15.78 20.78
C PHE A 409 -6.84 -14.41 20.10
N ASN A 410 -5.84 -13.56 20.35
CA ASN A 410 -5.72 -12.25 19.71
C ASN A 410 -5.29 -12.39 18.24
N TYR A 411 -6.22 -12.87 17.41
CA TYR A 411 -6.19 -12.66 15.97
C TYR A 411 -6.85 -11.31 15.69
N THR A 412 -6.08 -10.38 15.11
CA THR A 412 -6.60 -9.06 14.76
C THR A 412 -7.76 -9.22 13.78
N GLN A 413 -8.89 -8.59 14.09
CA GLN A 413 -10.08 -8.60 13.24
C GLN A 413 -9.71 -8.08 11.83
N LEU A 414 -10.23 -8.71 10.78
CA LEU A 414 -9.95 -8.31 9.39
C LEU A 414 -10.39 -6.86 9.17
N ASP A 415 -9.41 -5.98 8.97
CA ASP A 415 -9.69 -4.61 8.59
C ASP A 415 -10.08 -4.57 7.11
N SER A 416 -11.17 -3.87 6.78
CA SER A 416 -11.76 -3.92 5.44
C SER A 416 -10.91 -3.21 4.38
N GLY A 417 -9.96 -2.37 4.79
CA GLY A 417 -8.92 -1.81 3.92
C GLY A 417 -7.74 -2.75 3.65
N ALA A 418 -7.79 -4.02 4.12
CA ALA A 418 -6.62 -4.88 4.08
C ALA A 418 -6.45 -5.74 2.82
N ILE A 419 -7.54 -6.01 2.10
CA ILE A 419 -7.58 -6.96 0.98
C ILE A 419 -8.11 -6.25 -0.27
N GLU A 420 -7.24 -5.53 -0.96
CA GLU A 420 -7.49 -5.05 -2.31
C GLU A 420 -6.59 -5.83 -3.28
N PHE A 421 -7.16 -6.88 -3.88
CA PHE A 421 -6.55 -7.51 -5.04
C PHE A 421 -6.74 -6.57 -6.23
N VAL A 422 -5.67 -5.89 -6.64
CA VAL A 422 -5.69 -5.04 -7.83
C VAL A 422 -6.08 -5.90 -9.03
N ALA A 423 -7.28 -5.65 -9.57
CA ALA A 423 -7.74 -6.27 -10.79
C ALA A 423 -6.81 -5.84 -11.94
N PRO A 424 -6.37 -6.75 -12.82
CA PRO A 424 -5.55 -6.37 -13.95
C PRO A 424 -6.34 -5.42 -14.87
N GLN A 425 -5.76 -4.26 -15.18
CA GLN A 425 -6.22 -3.49 -16.33
C GLN A 425 -6.00 -4.36 -17.58
N ALA A 426 -7.09 -4.82 -18.19
CA ALA A 426 -7.02 -5.55 -19.43
C ALA A 426 -6.49 -4.61 -20.52
N ALA A 427 -5.33 -4.94 -21.08
CA ALA A 427 -4.82 -4.30 -22.29
C ALA A 427 -5.74 -4.70 -23.46
N ALA A 428 -6.73 -3.85 -23.75
CA ALA A 428 -7.69 -4.09 -24.80
C ALA A 428 -7.12 -3.68 -26.17
N GLY A 429 -6.79 -4.66 -26.99
CA GLY A 429 -6.80 -4.55 -28.46
C GLY A 429 -5.52 -4.05 -29.13
N GLU A 430 -4.68 -5.00 -29.58
CA GLU A 430 -4.07 -4.90 -30.90
C GLU A 430 -4.59 -6.06 -31.78
N ASN A 431 -4.72 -5.79 -33.08
CA ASN A 431 -5.57 -6.56 -33.98
C ASN A 431 -5.06 -7.97 -34.29
N THR A 432 -5.92 -8.98 -34.10
CA THR A 432 -5.76 -10.29 -34.74
C THR A 432 -6.39 -10.29 -36.13
N GLN A 433 -5.61 -10.05 -37.18
CA GLN A 433 -5.92 -10.59 -38.52
C GLN A 433 -4.64 -10.94 -39.30
N ASN A 434 -4.75 -12.05 -40.04
CA ASN A 434 -3.91 -12.49 -41.16
C ASN A 434 -2.45 -12.89 -40.86
N TRP A 435 -2.28 -14.19 -40.58
CA TRP A 435 -1.14 -14.96 -41.08
C TRP A 435 -1.64 -16.15 -41.89
N VAL A 436 -1.29 -16.17 -43.17
CA VAL A 436 -1.51 -17.29 -44.09
C VAL A 436 -0.25 -18.16 -44.09
N SER A 437 -0.43 -19.46 -43.98
CA SER A 437 0.66 -20.45 -43.96
C SER A 437 1.36 -20.57 -45.32
N ILE A 438 2.69 -20.44 -45.35
CA ILE A 438 3.55 -21.04 -46.39
C ILE A 438 4.78 -21.67 -45.73
N SER A 439 5.17 -22.83 -46.24
CA SER A 439 6.21 -23.75 -45.76
C SER A 439 7.66 -23.34 -46.09
N ASP A 440 8.59 -23.60 -45.15
CA ASP A 440 9.83 -24.41 -45.25
C ASP A 440 10.57 -24.59 -46.62
N PRO A 441 11.89 -24.93 -46.62
CA PRO A 441 13.00 -24.43 -45.79
C PRO A 441 14.32 -24.20 -46.61
N GLN A 442 15.32 -23.49 -46.08
CA GLN A 442 16.69 -23.50 -46.62
C GLN A 442 17.79 -23.43 -45.55
N ILE A 443 18.97 -23.97 -45.92
CA ILE A 443 20.08 -24.43 -45.06
C ILE A 443 21.28 -23.45 -45.17
N TYR A 444 22.34 -23.71 -44.39
CA TYR A 444 23.77 -23.32 -44.54
C TYR A 444 24.29 -22.22 -43.56
N PRO A 445 25.60 -22.21 -43.24
CA PRO A 445 26.26 -23.26 -42.45
C PRO A 445 27.18 -22.69 -41.35
N ALA A 446 27.82 -23.57 -40.57
CA ALA A 446 28.91 -23.19 -39.66
C ALA A 446 30.23 -22.92 -40.40
N SER A 447 31.03 -22.00 -39.87
CA SER A 447 32.49 -21.96 -40.07
C SER A 447 33.21 -21.44 -38.84
N GLN A 448 34.37 -22.03 -38.54
CA GLN A 448 35.27 -21.60 -37.48
C GLN A 448 36.23 -20.52 -37.98
N ARG A 449 36.61 -19.59 -37.10
CA ARG A 449 38.03 -19.31 -36.77
C ARG A 449 38.14 -18.50 -35.49
#